data_AF-F6HLU6-F1
#
_entry.id   AF-F6HLU6-F1
#
_cell.length_a   1.000
_cell.length_b   1.000
_cell.length_c   1.000
_cell.angle_alpha   90.00
_cell.angle_beta   90.00
_cell.angle_gamma   90.00
#
_symmetry.space_group_name_H-M   'P 1'
#
loop_
_entity.id
_entity.type
_entity.pdbx_description
1 polymer ?
#
loop_
_entity_poly.entity_id
_entity_poly.type
_entity_poly.pdbx_seq_one_letter_code
_entity_poly.pdbx_strand_id
1 'polypeptide(L)' 'MAAFAKERDWDQFHSLRNLLMALVGKVGELLEIFQWREEVSKELPE' A
#
# COMPACT_ATOMS: atom_id res chain seq x y z
N MET A 1 -4.50 -4.87 13.46
CA MET A 1 -3.66 -5.71 12.58
C MET A 1 -2.87 -6.76 13.34
N ALA A 2 -2.13 -6.43 14.41
CA ALA A 2 -1.35 -7.43 15.16
C ALA A 2 -2.21 -8.59 15.71
N ALA A 3 -3.37 -8.30 16.32
CA ALA A 3 -4.29 -9.36 16.77
C ALA A 3 -4.80 -10.26 15.62
N PHE A 4 -5.20 -9.65 14.50
CA PHE A 4 -5.66 -10.34 13.29
C PHE A 4 -4.59 -11.29 12.72
N ALA A 5 -3.33 -10.85 12.71
CA ALA A 5 -2.21 -11.65 12.22
C ALA A 5 -1.87 -12.79 13.18
N LYS A 6 -1.86 -12.49 14.49
CA LYS A 6 -1.58 -13.47 15.54
C LYS A 6 -2.63 -14.60 15.58
N GLU A 7 -3.91 -14.28 15.42
CA GLU A 7 -5.00 -15.28 15.34
C GLU A 7 -4.83 -16.27 14.17
N ARG A 8 -4.07 -15.90 13.14
CA ARG A 8 -3.82 -16.70 11.93
C ARG A 8 -2.42 -17.29 11.86
N ASP A 9 -1.62 -17.07 12.90
CA ASP A 9 -0.20 -17.44 12.94
C ASP A 9 0.61 -16.84 11.75
N TRP A 10 0.27 -15.61 11.35
CA TRP A 10 0.90 -14.95 10.20
C TRP A 10 2.19 -14.20 10.53
N ASP A 11 2.58 -14.14 11.81
CA ASP A 11 3.81 -13.44 12.22
C ASP A 11 5.06 -14.06 11.57
N GLN A 12 5.04 -15.36 11.22
CA GLN A 12 6.08 -16.02 10.44
C GLN A 12 6.34 -15.39 9.06
N PHE A 13 5.35 -14.68 8.49
CA PHE A 13 5.47 -13.98 7.22
C PHE A 13 5.86 -12.51 7.38
N HIS A 14 5.84 -11.95 8.59
CA HIS A 14 6.09 -10.53 8.86
C HIS A 14 7.58 -10.20 9.06
N SER A 15 8.46 -10.74 8.22
CA SER A 15 9.84 -10.22 8.13
C SER A 15 9.84 -8.79 7.56
N LEU A 16 10.84 -7.98 7.92
CA LEU A 16 10.99 -6.62 7.40
C LEU A 16 10.95 -6.57 5.86
N ARG A 17 11.65 -7.51 5.21
CA ARG A 17 11.65 -7.64 3.74
C ARG A 17 10.25 -7.89 3.19
N ASN A 18 9.50 -8.82 3.78
CA ASN A 18 8.15 -9.17 3.29
C ASN A 18 7.18 -8.00 3.45
N LEU A 19 7.21 -7.31 4.59
CA LEU A 19 6.37 -6.14 4.83
C LEU A 19 6.69 -5.01 3.86
N LEU A 20 7.97 -4.75 3.57
CA LEU A 20 8.38 -3.76 2.57
C LEU A 20 7.91 -4.14 1.16
N MET A 21 8.02 -5.40 0.75
CA MET A 21 7.52 -5.86 -0.55
C MET A 21 5.99 -5.72 -0.64
N ALA A 22 5.25 -6.08 0.41
CA ALA A 22 3.81 -5.91 0.47
C ALA A 22 3.40 -4.43 0.37
N LEU A 23 4.12 -3.54 1.07
CA LEU A 23 3.91 -2.09 0.97
C LEU A 23 4.10 -1.59 -0.46
N VAL A 24 5.19 -1.96 -1.12
CA VAL A 24 5.44 -1.58 -2.52
C VAL A 24 4.32 -2.07 -3.44
N GLY A 25 3.83 -3.30 -3.24
CA GLY A 25 2.67 -3.81 -3.97
C GLY A 25 1.42 -2.96 -3.77
N LYS A 26 1.13 -2.53 -2.54
CA LYS A 26 -0.01 -1.65 -2.23
C LYS A 26 0.15 -0.24 -2.80
N VAL A 27 1.37 0.29 -2.87
CA VAL A 27 1.64 1.54 -3.58
C VAL A 27 1.39 1.36 -5.08
N GLY A 28 1.76 0.20 -5.66
CA GLY A 28 1.42 -0.16 -7.03
C GLY A 28 -0.09 -0.17 -7.29
N GLU A 29 -0.86 -0.89 -6.45
CA GLU A 29 -2.34 -0.90 -6.52
C GLU A 29 -2.94 0.51 -6.40
N LEU A 30 -2.37 1.37 -5.55
CA LEU A 30 -2.78 2.76 -5.46
C LEU A 30 -2.50 3.51 -6.78
N LEU A 31 -1.32 3.33 -7.38
CA LEU A 31 -0.94 3.97 -8.64
C LEU A 31 -1.81 3.50 -9.82
N GLU A 32 -2.27 2.25 -9.83
CA GLU A 32 -3.19 1.73 -10.86
C GLU A 32 -4.45 2.59 -11.00
N ILE A 33 -4.97 3.14 -9.91
CA ILE A 33 -6.15 4.02 -9.90
C ILE A 33 -5.88 5.33 -10.69
N PHE A 34 -4.62 5.78 -10.70
CA PHE A 34 -4.19 7.02 -11.33
C PHE A 34 -3.52 6.80 -12.70
N GLN A 35 -3.25 5.56 -13.09
CA GLN A 35 -2.45 5.22 -14.27
C GLN A 35 -2.88 5.93 -15.57
N TRP A 36 -4.19 6.14 -15.72
CA TRP A 36 -4.80 6.74 -16.92
C TRP A 36 -5.54 8.05 -16.64
N ARG A 37 -5.32 8.66 -15.47
CA ARG A 37 -5.89 9.96 -15.16
C ARG A 37 -5.05 11.04 -15.83
N GLU A 38 -5.70 12.05 -16.38
CA GLU A 38 -5.03 13.28 -16.78
C GLU A 38 -4.43 13.97 -15.54
N GLU A 39 -3.39 14.80 -15.74
CA GLU A 39 -2.82 15.55 -14.62
C GLU A 39 -3.89 16.44 -13.99
N VAL A 40 -4.01 16.35 -12.67
CA VAL A 40 -4.85 17.28 -11.90
C VAL A 40 -4.19 18.65 -11.99
N SER A 41 -4.97 19.67 -12.39
CA SER A 41 -4.47 21.05 -12.44
C SER A 41 -3.92 21.44 -11.07
N LYS A 42 -2.71 22.03 -11.04
CA LYS A 42 -2.02 22.45 -9.82
C LYS A 42 -2.61 23.72 -9.19
N GLU A 43 -3.82 24.11 -9.58
CA GLU A 43 -4.45 25.34 -9.12
C GLU A 43 -4.81 25.19 -7.64
N LEU A 44 -4.04 25.89 -6.79
CA LEU A 44 -4.34 26.05 -5.37
C LEU A 44 -5.68 26.79 -5.25
N PRO A 45 -6.64 26.30 -4.45
CA PRO A 45 -7.83 27.08 -4.11
C PRO A 45 -7.40 28.36 -3.38
N GLU A 46 -7.99 29.51 -3.76
CA GLU A 46 -7.84 30.78 -3.02
C GLU A 46 -8.31 30.69 -1.56
#